data_AF-A0A6C0AG22-F1
#
_entry.id   AF-A0A6C0AG22-F1
#
_cell.length_a   1.000
_cell.length_b   1.000
_cell.length_c   1.000
_cell.angle_alpha   90.00
_cell.angle_beta   90.00
_cell.angle_gamma   90.00
#
_symmetry.space_group_name_H-M   'P 1'
#
loop_
_entity.id
_entity.type
_entity.pdbx_description
1 polymer ?
#
loop_
_entity_poly.entity_id
_entity_poly.type
_entity_poly.pdbx_seq_one_letter_code
_entity_poly.pdbx_strand_id
1 'polypeptide(L)'
;MSLPKTWIYDSIFPFPEDDRFEYKCYKSIDTKNIAKTLARTVCAFMNNGYGSIIIGIEDDSLKIKGVEATSKQIDTFKLTIDSIIGNNFIIATNGEYIDPKSIVVTINKIEGSNNIMCIVECTGKENTEYQLMNGEKILRLNASNYSVREPKFFSQHDIDLMTSNSNRKIEEMIDQNSQYINAIKEHYEKEINKQKIHIEEQNKIIEEIIKSVNNNIHKKEKIKYFFGI
;
A
#
# COMPACT_ATOMS: atom_id res chain seq x y z
N MET A 1 -18.64 -13.31 31.46
CA MET A 1 -18.81 -12.22 32.44
C MET A 1 -19.39 -11.03 31.70
N SER A 2 -20.33 -10.30 32.29
CA SER A 2 -20.93 -9.12 31.66
C SER A 2 -20.33 -7.84 32.25
N LEU A 3 -20.02 -6.88 31.39
CA LEU A 3 -19.62 -5.54 31.82
C LEU A 3 -20.74 -4.86 32.64
N PRO A 4 -20.39 -3.90 33.53
CA PRO A 4 -21.38 -3.13 34.27
C PRO A 4 -22.34 -2.38 33.35
N LYS A 5 -23.61 -2.28 33.77
CA LYS A 5 -24.63 -1.47 33.06
C LYS A 5 -24.45 0.04 33.31
N THR A 6 -23.85 0.40 34.44
CA THR A 6 -23.65 1.78 34.91
C THR A 6 -22.19 1.99 35.26
N TRP A 7 -21.66 3.16 34.91
CA TRP A 7 -20.27 3.54 35.12
C TRP A 7 -20.24 4.78 36.01
N ILE A 8 -19.57 4.72 37.16
CA ILE A 8 -19.57 5.81 38.16
C ILE A 8 -18.18 6.42 38.23
N TYR A 9 -18.08 7.74 38.11
CA TYR A 9 -16.80 8.45 38.17
C TYR A 9 -16.08 8.20 39.51
N ASP A 10 -14.76 8.03 39.47
CA ASP A 10 -13.88 7.73 40.60
C ASP A 10 -14.13 6.40 41.34
N SER A 11 -15.11 5.60 40.90
CA SER A 11 -15.28 4.24 41.40
C SER A 11 -14.20 3.29 40.87
N ILE A 12 -13.95 2.21 41.61
CA ILE A 12 -12.95 1.19 41.25
C ILE A 12 -13.62 0.12 40.38
N PHE A 13 -13.06 -0.15 39.21
CA PHE A 13 -13.48 -1.26 38.38
C PHE A 13 -13.04 -2.59 39.00
N PRO A 14 -13.94 -3.59 39.13
CA PRO A 14 -13.68 -4.77 39.97
C PRO A 14 -12.80 -5.83 39.32
N PHE A 15 -12.48 -5.71 38.02
CA PHE A 15 -11.70 -6.70 37.29
C PHE A 15 -10.29 -6.16 37.03
N PRO A 16 -9.23 -6.89 37.38
CA PRO A 16 -7.86 -6.51 36.98
C PRO A 16 -7.67 -6.69 35.47
N GLU A 17 -6.58 -6.14 34.92
CA GLU A 17 -6.17 -6.49 33.56
C GLU A 17 -5.79 -7.97 33.48
N ASP A 18 -6.19 -8.61 32.40
CA ASP A 18 -5.94 -10.02 32.13
C ASP A 18 -5.93 -10.30 30.61
N ASP A 19 -6.16 -11.56 30.24
CA ASP A 19 -6.25 -11.99 28.87
C ASP A 19 -7.54 -11.52 28.15
N ARG A 20 -8.49 -10.93 28.88
CA ARG A 20 -9.78 -10.43 28.40
C ARG A 20 -9.94 -8.93 28.54
N PHE A 21 -9.22 -8.29 29.44
CA PHE A 21 -9.32 -6.84 29.67
C PHE A 21 -7.99 -6.13 29.46
N GLU A 22 -8.05 -5.02 28.72
CA GLU A 22 -6.99 -4.04 28.58
C GLU A 22 -7.56 -2.66 28.92
N TYR A 23 -6.90 -1.92 29.81
CA TYR A 23 -7.28 -0.58 30.21
C TYR A 23 -6.39 0.47 29.55
N LYS A 24 -7.01 1.58 29.18
CA LYS A 24 -6.31 2.77 28.68
C LYS A 24 -6.92 4.00 29.30
N CYS A 25 -6.11 4.89 29.84
CA CYS A 25 -6.55 6.19 30.33
C CYS A 25 -5.96 7.29 29.46
N TYR A 26 -6.78 7.86 28.57
CA TYR A 26 -6.40 9.03 27.78
C TYR A 26 -7.12 10.26 28.31
N LYS A 27 -6.44 11.41 28.29
CA LYS A 27 -7.09 12.69 28.60
C LYS A 27 -8.14 13.06 27.54
N SER A 28 -7.83 12.79 26.28
CA SER A 28 -8.73 13.01 25.15
C SER A 28 -8.54 11.94 24.07
N ILE A 29 -9.54 11.76 23.21
CA ILE A 29 -9.47 10.85 22.08
C ILE A 29 -8.67 11.51 20.94
N ASP A 30 -7.40 11.14 20.80
CA ASP A 30 -6.55 11.48 19.64
C ASP A 30 -6.36 10.25 18.73
N THR A 31 -7.01 10.26 17.58
CA THR A 31 -7.16 9.08 16.73
C THR A 31 -5.91 8.68 15.95
N LYS A 32 -4.93 9.58 15.77
CA LYS A 32 -3.76 9.30 14.90
C LYS A 32 -2.86 8.19 15.44
N ASN A 33 -2.65 8.14 16.74
CA ASN A 33 -1.80 7.15 17.39
C ASN A 33 -2.59 5.95 17.93
N ILE A 34 -3.86 6.15 18.23
CA ILE A 34 -4.75 5.13 18.80
C ILE A 34 -4.92 3.95 17.83
N ALA A 35 -5.06 4.17 16.53
CA ALA A 35 -5.32 3.10 15.56
C ALA A 35 -4.27 1.98 15.61
N LYS A 36 -2.98 2.34 15.57
CA LYS A 36 -1.87 1.36 15.56
C LYS A 36 -1.75 0.62 16.90
N THR A 37 -1.89 1.35 18.01
CA THR A 37 -1.84 0.76 19.34
C THR A 37 -2.99 -0.21 19.55
N LEU A 38 -4.21 0.18 19.17
CA LEU A 38 -5.38 -0.67 19.29
C LEU A 38 -5.32 -1.87 18.35
N ALA A 39 -4.86 -1.72 17.11
CA ALA A 39 -4.77 -2.83 16.17
C ALA A 39 -3.96 -4.03 16.73
N ARG A 40 -2.86 -3.76 17.46
CA ARG A 40 -2.07 -4.81 18.12
C ARG A 40 -2.89 -5.56 19.17
N THR A 41 -3.57 -4.83 20.05
CA THR A 41 -4.37 -5.43 21.14
C THR A 41 -5.63 -6.11 20.61
N VAL A 42 -6.29 -5.54 19.60
CA VAL A 42 -7.41 -6.17 18.88
C VAL A 42 -6.95 -7.50 18.29
N CYS A 43 -5.81 -7.52 17.58
CA CYS A 43 -5.26 -8.76 17.03
C CYS A 43 -4.98 -9.80 18.13
N ALA A 44 -4.44 -9.37 19.27
CA ALA A 44 -4.18 -10.24 20.43
C ALA A 44 -5.47 -10.86 20.98
N PHE A 45 -6.52 -10.05 21.15
CA PHE A 45 -7.81 -10.52 21.65
C PHE A 45 -8.56 -11.41 20.67
N MET A 46 -8.48 -11.13 19.37
CA MET A 46 -9.04 -12.02 18.35
C MET A 46 -8.34 -13.39 18.38
N ASN A 47 -7.01 -13.43 18.52
CA ASN A 47 -6.28 -14.69 18.68
C ASN A 47 -6.61 -15.41 20.00
N ASN A 48 -6.99 -14.69 21.05
CA ASN A 48 -7.47 -15.26 22.32
C ASN A 48 -8.96 -15.66 22.27
N GLY A 49 -9.64 -15.48 21.13
CA GLY A 49 -11.06 -15.73 20.94
C GLY A 49 -11.97 -14.57 21.39
N TYR A 50 -11.65 -13.88 22.48
CA TYR A 50 -12.41 -12.72 22.93
C TYR A 50 -11.59 -11.77 23.83
N GLY A 51 -11.89 -10.48 23.77
CA GLY A 51 -11.42 -9.51 24.76
C GLY A 51 -12.04 -8.12 24.59
N SER A 52 -11.73 -7.22 25.52
CA SER A 52 -12.28 -5.86 25.58
C SER A 52 -11.20 -4.86 25.94
N ILE A 53 -11.08 -3.81 25.11
CA ILE A 53 -10.27 -2.63 25.42
C ILE A 53 -11.20 -1.58 26.01
N ILE A 54 -10.94 -1.16 27.26
CA ILE A 54 -11.78 -0.19 27.98
C ILE A 54 -10.99 1.11 28.15
N ILE A 55 -11.43 2.15 27.46
CA ILE A 55 -10.81 3.47 27.46
C ILE A 55 -11.56 4.38 28.44
N GLY A 56 -10.83 4.80 29.48
CA GLY A 56 -11.33 5.63 30.58
C GLY A 56 -11.07 5.04 31.97
N ILE A 57 -10.25 3.98 32.07
CA ILE A 57 -9.84 3.37 33.34
C ILE A 57 -8.34 3.56 33.53
N GLU A 58 -7.95 4.04 34.71
CA GLU A 58 -6.54 4.10 35.13
C GLU A 58 -5.99 2.68 35.35
N ASP A 59 -4.84 2.39 34.74
CA ASP A 59 -4.21 1.07 34.74
C ASP A 59 -3.87 0.59 36.17
N ASP A 60 -3.10 1.39 36.92
CA ASP A 60 -2.63 1.02 38.26
C ASP A 60 -3.73 0.97 39.33
N SER A 61 -4.68 1.91 39.27
CA SER A 61 -5.66 2.15 40.34
C SER A 61 -7.04 1.55 40.05
N LEU A 62 -7.27 1.14 38.79
CA LEU A 62 -8.56 0.72 38.24
C LEU A 62 -9.68 1.76 38.41
N LYS A 63 -9.34 3.03 38.64
CA LYS A 63 -10.34 4.09 38.80
C LYS A 63 -10.95 4.47 37.47
N ILE A 64 -12.28 4.60 37.46
CA ILE A 64 -13.05 5.06 36.30
C ILE A 64 -12.95 6.60 36.22
N LYS A 65 -12.24 7.09 35.22
CA LYS A 65 -12.08 8.52 34.91
C LYS A 65 -12.85 8.96 33.68
N GLY A 66 -13.05 8.03 32.74
CA GLY A 66 -13.53 8.34 31.40
C GLY A 66 -12.52 9.10 30.56
N VAL A 67 -12.99 9.55 29.41
CA VAL A 67 -12.25 10.40 28.49
C VAL A 67 -13.11 11.59 28.07
N GLU A 68 -12.48 12.76 27.94
CA GLU A 68 -13.13 13.94 27.35
C GLU A 68 -13.17 13.80 25.82
N ALA A 69 -14.36 13.90 25.24
CA ALA A 69 -14.53 13.80 23.79
C ALA A 69 -15.74 14.60 23.30
N THR A 70 -15.55 15.32 22.20
CA THR A 70 -16.64 15.90 21.41
C THR A 70 -17.33 14.84 20.57
N SER A 71 -18.58 15.06 20.13
CA SER A 71 -19.29 14.13 19.24
C SER A 71 -18.49 13.81 17.97
N LYS A 72 -17.83 14.81 17.39
CA LYS A 72 -16.97 14.61 16.21
C LYS A 72 -15.79 13.67 16.49
N GLN A 73 -15.17 13.77 17.67
CA GLN A 73 -14.08 12.87 18.07
C GLN A 73 -14.58 11.44 18.30
N ILE A 74 -15.78 11.27 18.86
CA ILE A 74 -16.40 9.95 19.02
C ILE A 74 -16.65 9.31 17.65
N ASP A 75 -17.21 10.05 16.70
CA ASP A 75 -17.45 9.53 15.34
C ASP A 75 -16.14 9.19 14.63
N THR A 76 -15.12 10.06 14.77
CA THR A 76 -13.78 9.79 14.22
C THR A 76 -13.15 8.55 14.85
N PHE A 77 -13.34 8.34 16.16
CA PHE A 77 -12.86 7.15 16.85
C PHE A 77 -13.53 5.87 16.34
N LYS A 78 -14.87 5.87 16.20
CA LYS A 78 -15.60 4.74 15.61
C LYS A 78 -15.08 4.41 14.21
N LEU A 79 -14.96 5.42 13.35
CA LEU A 79 -14.38 5.25 12.01
C LEU A 79 -12.95 4.73 12.05
N THR A 80 -12.16 5.14 13.06
CA THR A 80 -10.79 4.65 13.24
C THR A 80 -10.79 3.16 13.58
N ILE A 81 -11.69 2.69 14.44
CA ILE A 81 -11.85 1.27 14.74
C ILE A 81 -12.36 0.50 13.52
N ASP A 82 -13.36 1.01 12.81
CA ASP A 82 -13.86 0.40 11.58
C ASP A 82 -12.74 0.25 10.54
N SER A 83 -11.85 1.24 10.47
CA SER A 83 -10.69 1.21 9.58
C SER A 83 -9.67 0.13 9.93
N ILE A 84 -9.63 -0.38 11.17
CA ILE A 84 -8.78 -1.52 11.54
C ILE A 84 -9.16 -2.74 10.72
N ILE A 85 -10.46 -2.97 10.50
CA ILE A 85 -10.97 -4.02 9.62
C ILE A 85 -10.85 -3.58 8.16
N GLY A 86 -11.40 -2.40 7.82
CA GLY A 86 -11.56 -1.96 6.43
C GLY A 86 -10.26 -1.71 5.66
N ASN A 87 -9.17 -1.34 6.36
CA ASN A 87 -7.84 -1.17 5.75
C ASN A 87 -6.96 -2.42 5.92
N ASN A 88 -7.55 -3.57 6.25
CA ASN A 88 -6.87 -4.85 6.44
C ASN A 88 -5.75 -4.82 7.49
N PHE A 89 -5.76 -3.92 8.48
CA PHE A 89 -4.68 -3.86 9.49
C PHE A 89 -4.46 -5.21 10.18
N ILE A 90 -5.53 -5.99 10.30
CA ILE A 90 -5.56 -7.36 10.78
C ILE A 90 -6.09 -8.24 9.64
N ILE A 91 -5.48 -9.39 9.44
CA ILE A 91 -5.88 -10.38 8.44
C ILE A 91 -5.95 -11.77 9.08
N ALA A 92 -6.92 -12.57 8.67
CA ALA A 92 -6.99 -13.98 9.05
C ALA A 92 -5.98 -14.78 8.22
N THR A 93 -5.20 -15.65 8.86
CA THR A 93 -4.15 -16.44 8.19
C THR A 93 -4.71 -17.50 7.24
N ASN A 94 -5.98 -17.88 7.42
CA ASN A 94 -6.71 -18.78 6.53
C ASN A 94 -7.26 -18.10 5.26
N GLY A 95 -7.05 -16.78 5.09
CA GLY A 95 -7.52 -16.01 3.94
C GLY A 95 -8.98 -15.57 3.98
N GLU A 96 -9.72 -15.89 5.05
CA GLU A 96 -11.10 -15.42 5.23
C GLU A 96 -11.14 -13.92 5.58
N TYR A 97 -12.25 -13.27 5.21
CA TYR A 97 -12.54 -11.91 5.66
C TYR A 97 -12.91 -11.91 7.14
N ILE A 98 -12.48 -10.87 7.86
CA ILE A 98 -12.92 -10.61 9.22
C ILE A 98 -14.36 -10.10 9.17
N ASP A 99 -15.27 -10.72 9.92
CA ASP A 99 -16.64 -10.22 10.07
C ASP A 99 -16.59 -8.81 10.68
N PRO A 100 -17.18 -7.78 10.07
CA PRO A 100 -17.26 -6.44 10.65
C PRO A 100 -17.87 -6.42 12.06
N LYS A 101 -18.71 -7.40 12.41
CA LYS A 101 -19.30 -7.54 13.75
C LYS A 101 -18.35 -8.14 14.79
N SER A 102 -17.18 -8.64 14.39
CA SER A 102 -16.15 -9.12 15.31
C SER A 102 -15.54 -8.01 16.14
N ILE A 103 -15.69 -6.74 15.76
CA ILE A 103 -15.24 -5.60 16.55
C ILE A 103 -16.42 -4.66 16.78
N VAL A 104 -16.80 -4.48 18.03
CA VAL A 104 -17.94 -3.63 18.42
C VAL A 104 -17.46 -2.49 19.30
N VAL A 105 -17.85 -1.27 18.95
CA VAL A 105 -17.55 -0.08 19.74
C VAL A 105 -18.80 0.38 20.48
N THR A 106 -18.74 0.37 21.81
CA THR A 106 -19.80 0.86 22.69
C THR A 106 -19.34 2.13 23.40
N ILE A 107 -20.18 3.16 23.41
CA ILE A 107 -19.91 4.44 24.09
C ILE A 107 -20.93 4.60 25.21
N ASN A 108 -20.44 4.69 26.46
CA ASN A 108 -21.29 4.85 27.64
C ASN A 108 -21.03 6.20 28.32
N LYS A 109 -22.08 6.80 28.88
CA LYS A 109 -21.94 7.96 29.76
C LYS A 109 -21.49 7.50 31.15
N ILE A 110 -20.73 8.35 31.82
CA ILE A 110 -20.28 8.11 33.21
C ILE A 110 -21.12 8.98 34.14
N GLU A 111 -21.73 8.36 35.15
CA GLU A 111 -22.46 9.08 36.19
C GLU A 111 -21.50 9.88 37.06
N GLY A 112 -21.85 11.13 37.33
CA GLY A 112 -21.03 12.06 38.11
C GLY A 112 -19.93 12.77 37.32
N SER A 113 -19.86 12.61 35.99
CA SER A 113 -18.91 13.30 35.11
C SER A 113 -19.53 13.59 33.73
N ASN A 114 -18.97 14.55 32.99
CA ASN A 114 -19.30 14.77 31.58
C ASN A 114 -18.46 13.88 30.64
N ASN A 115 -17.53 13.11 31.20
CA ASN A 115 -16.69 12.20 30.44
C ASN A 115 -17.48 10.97 29.96
N ILE A 116 -16.93 10.31 28.96
CA ILE A 116 -17.48 9.07 28.40
C ILE A 116 -16.54 7.90 28.65
N MET A 117 -17.10 6.70 28.59
CA MET A 117 -16.37 5.44 28.54
C MET A 117 -16.46 4.89 27.12
N CYS A 118 -15.33 4.53 26.51
CA CYS A 118 -15.32 3.87 25.20
C CYS A 118 -14.86 2.42 25.38
N ILE A 119 -15.63 1.49 24.83
CA ILE A 119 -15.39 0.05 24.97
C ILE A 119 -15.26 -0.52 23.57
N VAL A 120 -14.16 -1.23 23.30
CA VAL A 120 -13.93 -1.94 22.05
C VAL A 120 -13.91 -3.43 22.35
N GLU A 121 -14.98 -4.13 22.03
CA GLU A 121 -15.12 -5.58 22.19
C GLU A 121 -14.66 -6.28 20.92
N CYS A 122 -13.80 -7.28 21.06
CA CYS A 122 -13.18 -8.00 19.95
C CYS A 122 -13.49 -9.49 20.10
N THR A 123 -13.99 -10.14 19.05
CA THR A 123 -14.32 -11.56 19.02
C THR A 123 -13.65 -12.23 17.83
N GLY A 124 -12.74 -13.17 18.10
CA GLY A 124 -12.14 -14.04 17.11
C GLY A 124 -13.05 -15.21 16.75
N LYS A 125 -12.90 -15.72 15.54
CA LYS A 125 -13.55 -16.95 15.08
C LYS A 125 -12.75 -18.16 15.59
N GLU A 126 -13.46 -19.20 16.00
CA GLU A 126 -12.83 -20.45 16.45
C GLU A 126 -11.94 -21.04 15.34
N ASN A 127 -10.80 -21.62 15.72
CA ASN A 127 -9.82 -22.22 14.80
C ASN A 127 -9.30 -21.27 13.71
N THR A 128 -9.35 -19.95 13.96
CA THR A 128 -8.81 -18.93 13.05
C THR A 128 -7.71 -18.17 13.77
N GLU A 129 -6.57 -18.01 13.10
CA GLU A 129 -5.48 -17.18 13.60
C GLU A 129 -5.44 -15.86 12.84
N TYR A 130 -5.00 -14.82 13.52
CA TYR A 130 -4.96 -13.46 13.04
C TYR A 130 -3.54 -12.91 13.15
N GLN A 131 -3.16 -12.10 12.17
CA GLN A 131 -1.90 -11.38 12.19
C GLN A 131 -2.11 -9.95 11.67
N LEU A 132 -1.15 -9.09 11.97
CA LEU A 132 -1.09 -7.75 11.42
C LEU A 132 -0.58 -7.78 9.96
N MET A 133 -0.87 -6.72 9.20
CA MET A 133 -0.36 -6.58 7.81
C MET A 133 1.16 -6.67 7.66
N ASN A 134 1.91 -6.47 8.73
CA ASN A 134 3.38 -6.56 8.71
C ASN A 134 3.88 -8.01 8.95
N GLY A 135 2.99 -8.99 9.08
CA GLY A 135 3.32 -10.39 9.39
C GLY A 135 3.53 -10.68 10.88
N GLU A 136 3.21 -9.73 11.77
CA GLU A 136 3.28 -9.97 13.21
C GLU A 136 1.98 -10.60 13.72
N LYS A 137 2.10 -11.80 14.28
CA LYS A 137 1.06 -12.45 15.08
C LYS A 137 1.22 -12.01 16.52
N ILE A 138 0.15 -11.48 17.10
CA ILE A 138 0.14 -11.02 18.50
C ILE A 138 -0.68 -12.02 19.32
N LEU A 139 -0.08 -12.54 20.38
CA LEU A 139 -0.73 -13.43 21.35
C LEU A 139 -0.90 -12.70 22.67
N ARG A 140 -2.05 -12.89 23.31
CA ARG A 140 -2.31 -12.37 24.64
C ARG A 140 -1.81 -13.37 25.69
N LEU A 141 -0.95 -12.92 26.59
CA LEU A 141 -0.42 -13.70 27.73
C LEU A 141 -0.73 -12.92 29.01
N ASN A 142 -1.82 -13.26 29.69
CA ASN A 142 -2.37 -12.45 30.79
C ASN A 142 -2.53 -10.98 30.36
N ALA A 143 -2.06 -10.01 31.14
CA ALA A 143 -2.08 -8.58 30.85
C ALA A 143 -0.96 -8.10 29.89
N SER A 144 -0.44 -8.96 29.02
CA SER A 144 0.68 -8.60 28.14
C SER A 144 0.52 -9.17 26.74
N ASN A 145 1.03 -8.42 25.75
CA ASN A 145 1.02 -8.83 24.36
C ASN A 145 2.39 -9.38 23.96
N TYR A 146 2.43 -10.64 23.53
CA TYR A 146 3.63 -11.29 22.99
C TYR A 146 3.58 -11.30 21.47
N SER A 147 4.67 -10.87 20.82
CA SER A 147 4.74 -10.72 19.36
C SER A 147 5.59 -11.82 18.76
N VAL A 148 5.05 -12.54 17.79
CA VAL A 148 5.77 -13.52 16.97
C VAL A 148 5.74 -13.03 15.54
N ARG A 149 6.90 -13.03 14.86
CA ARG A 149 6.96 -12.70 13.44
C ARG A 149 6.80 -13.97 12.63
N GLU A 150 5.76 -14.00 11.80
CA GLU A 150 5.46 -15.09 10.88
C GLU A 150 5.56 -14.60 9.42
N PRO A 151 5.61 -15.52 8.44
CA PRO A 151 5.49 -15.15 7.04
C PRO A 151 4.20 -14.37 6.80
N LYS A 152 4.30 -13.23 6.12
CA LYS A 152 3.15 -12.41 5.79
C LYS A 152 2.23 -13.15 4.81
N PHE A 153 1.05 -13.53 5.28
CA PHE A 153 -0.09 -13.84 4.42
C PHE A 153 -0.61 -12.59 3.71
N PHE A 154 -1.06 -12.76 2.47
CA PHE A 154 -1.67 -11.71 1.66
C PHE A 154 -3.11 -12.11 1.36
N SER A 155 -4.04 -11.15 1.46
CA SER A 155 -5.40 -11.40 0.98
C SER A 155 -5.40 -11.48 -0.55
N GLN A 156 -6.45 -12.08 -1.13
CA GLN A 156 -6.63 -12.05 -2.59
C GLN A 156 -6.65 -10.62 -3.14
N HIS A 157 -7.28 -9.70 -2.42
CA HIS A 157 -7.28 -8.27 -2.77
C HIS A 157 -5.87 -7.67 -2.82
N ASP A 158 -5.00 -8.01 -1.86
CA ASP A 158 -3.61 -7.54 -1.86
C ASP A 158 -2.86 -8.08 -3.08
N ILE A 159 -3.07 -9.35 -3.42
CA ILE A 159 -2.47 -9.99 -4.62
C ILE A 159 -2.96 -9.28 -5.88
N ASP A 160 -4.25 -8.99 -6.00
CA ASP A 160 -4.83 -8.31 -7.16
C ASP A 160 -4.28 -6.88 -7.30
N LEU A 161 -4.15 -6.14 -6.19
CA LEU A 161 -3.58 -4.80 -6.17
C LEU A 161 -2.08 -4.82 -6.53
N MET A 162 -1.32 -5.79 -6.03
CA MET A 162 0.09 -5.96 -6.38
C MET A 162 0.28 -6.32 -7.85
N THR A 163 -0.57 -7.21 -8.37
CA THR A 163 -0.59 -7.59 -9.79
C THR A 163 -0.90 -6.37 -10.66
N SER A 164 -1.93 -5.60 -10.32
CA SER A 164 -2.34 -4.39 -11.05
C SER A 164 -1.23 -3.34 -11.07
N ASN A 165 -0.58 -3.10 -9.93
CA ASN A 165 0.54 -2.16 -9.84
C ASN A 165 1.77 -2.64 -10.63
N SER A 166 2.03 -3.95 -10.64
CA SER A 166 3.13 -4.54 -11.41
C SER A 166 2.86 -4.43 -12.91
N ASN A 167 1.63 -4.73 -13.35
CA ASN A 167 1.22 -4.58 -14.75
C ASN A 167 1.36 -3.14 -15.23
N ARG A 168 0.90 -2.16 -14.44
CA ARG A 168 1.08 -0.73 -14.77
C ARG A 168 2.54 -0.35 -14.95
N LYS A 169 3.44 -0.82 -14.07
CA LYS A 169 4.89 -0.56 -14.22
C LYS A 169 5.47 -1.22 -15.46
N ILE A 170 5.02 -2.43 -15.79
CA ILE A 170 5.43 -3.13 -17.01
C ILE A 170 4.98 -2.33 -18.25
N GLU A 171 3.75 -1.83 -18.27
CA GLU A 171 3.24 -0.96 -19.35
C GLU A 171 4.08 0.32 -19.50
N GLU A 172 4.37 1.01 -18.39
CA GLU A 172 5.25 2.19 -18.38
C GLU A 172 6.65 1.89 -18.95
N MET A 173 7.22 0.72 -18.63
CA MET A 173 8.50 0.28 -19.18
C MET A 173 8.41 -0.06 -20.68
N ILE A 174 7.32 -0.67 -21.13
CA ILE A 174 7.08 -0.97 -22.55
C ILE A 174 6.97 0.33 -23.35
N ASP A 175 6.27 1.33 -22.83
CA ASP A 175 6.15 2.64 -23.48
C ASP A 175 7.49 3.34 -23.59
N GLN A 176 8.29 3.36 -22.52
CA GLN A 176 9.64 3.94 -22.55
C GLN A 176 10.54 3.23 -23.56
N ASN A 177 10.53 1.90 -23.58
CA ASN A 177 11.32 1.12 -24.54
C ASN A 177 10.86 1.37 -25.98
N SER A 178 9.56 1.53 -26.21
CA SER A 178 9.00 1.85 -27.52
C SER A 178 9.46 3.22 -28.01
N GLN A 179 9.51 4.22 -27.14
CA GLN A 179 10.06 5.54 -27.45
C GLN A 179 11.54 5.47 -27.82
N TYR A 180 12.36 4.71 -27.07
CA TYR A 180 13.77 4.51 -27.41
C TYR A 180 13.97 3.82 -28.75
N ILE A 181 13.20 2.75 -29.03
CA ILE A 181 13.26 2.05 -30.32
C ILE A 181 12.92 2.99 -31.47
N ASN A 182 11.90 3.83 -31.32
CA ASN A 182 11.52 4.78 -32.35
C ASN A 182 12.60 5.85 -32.57
N ALA A 183 13.18 6.39 -31.51
CA ALA A 183 14.29 7.34 -31.62
C ALA A 183 15.51 6.73 -32.34
N ILE A 184 15.82 5.46 -32.04
CA ILE A 184 16.89 4.72 -32.73
C ILE A 184 16.57 4.54 -34.21
N LYS A 185 15.34 4.14 -34.55
CA LYS A 185 14.89 3.99 -35.95
C LYS A 185 15.01 5.30 -36.72
N GLU A 186 14.50 6.40 -36.18
CA GLU A 186 14.58 7.72 -36.79
C GLU A 186 16.04 8.16 -37.02
N HIS A 187 16.93 7.89 -36.06
CA HIS A 187 18.35 8.17 -36.19
C HIS A 187 18.98 7.40 -37.37
N TYR A 188 18.73 6.08 -37.45
CA TYR A 188 19.27 5.27 -38.54
C TYR A 188 18.66 5.62 -39.90
N GLU A 189 17.37 5.94 -39.98
CA GLU A 189 16.74 6.41 -41.23
C GLU A 189 17.38 7.69 -41.75
N LYS A 190 17.69 8.64 -40.86
CA LYS A 190 18.42 9.88 -41.21
C LYS A 190 19.82 9.57 -41.75
N GLU A 191 20.57 8.70 -41.08
CA GLU A 191 21.92 8.30 -41.54
C GLU A 191 21.88 7.56 -42.88
N ILE A 192 20.92 6.65 -43.09
CA ILE A 192 20.75 5.95 -44.37
C ILE A 192 20.43 6.96 -45.49
N ASN A 193 19.53 7.92 -45.25
CA ASN A 193 19.21 8.93 -46.26
C ASN A 193 20.41 9.83 -46.58
N LYS A 194 21.21 10.20 -45.58
CA LYS A 194 22.45 10.94 -45.79
C LYS A 194 23.45 10.17 -46.66
N GLN A 195 23.59 8.87 -46.43
CA GLN A 195 24.43 8.01 -47.27
C GLN A 195 23.92 7.91 -48.71
N LYS A 196 22.59 7.79 -48.91
CA LYS A 196 21.98 7.79 -50.25
C LYS A 196 22.28 9.07 -51.03
N ILE A 197 22.11 10.23 -50.40
CA ILE A 197 22.44 11.53 -51.01
C ILE A 197 23.91 11.57 -51.44
N HIS A 198 24.82 11.12 -50.58
CA HIS A 198 26.25 11.09 -50.91
C HIS A 198 26.57 10.16 -52.10
N ILE A 199 25.91 9.00 -52.18
CA ILE A 199 26.06 8.07 -53.31
C ILE A 199 25.53 8.70 -54.61
N GLU A 200 24.40 9.40 -54.56
CA GLU A 200 23.84 10.10 -55.72
C GLU A 200 24.79 11.20 -56.24
N GLU A 201 25.39 11.97 -55.33
CA GLU A 201 26.41 12.98 -55.67
C GLU A 201 27.64 12.33 -56.33
N GLN A 202 28.15 11.23 -55.77
CA GLN A 202 29.27 10.48 -56.35
C GLN A 202 28.94 9.94 -57.75
N ASN A 203 27.74 9.39 -57.94
CA ASN A 203 27.29 8.88 -59.24
C ASN A 203 27.25 10.00 -60.29
N LYS A 204 26.76 11.20 -59.91
CA LYS A 204 26.75 12.36 -60.82
C LYS A 204 28.16 12.76 -61.26
N ILE A 205 29.13 12.76 -60.35
CA ILE A 205 30.55 13.03 -60.68
C ILE A 205 31.08 11.96 -61.65
N ILE A 206 30.79 10.69 -61.40
CA ILE A 206 31.20 9.58 -62.27
C ILE A 206 30.62 9.76 -63.69
N GLU A 207 29.33 10.13 -63.82
CA GLU A 207 28.70 10.39 -65.11
C GLU A 207 29.37 11.54 -65.88
N GLU A 208 29.75 12.63 -65.19
CA GLU A 208 30.48 13.75 -65.78
C GLU A 208 31.87 13.32 -66.28
N ILE A 209 32.59 12.50 -65.49
CA ILE A 209 33.87 11.92 -65.88
C ILE A 209 33.70 11.06 -67.14
N ILE A 210 32.72 10.15 -67.16
CA ILE A 210 32.43 9.27 -68.31
C ILE A 210 32.15 10.11 -69.57
N LYS A 211 31.30 11.15 -69.47
CA LYS A 211 31.03 12.07 -70.58
C LYS A 211 32.29 12.76 -71.08
N SER A 212 33.15 13.24 -70.18
CA SER A 212 34.41 13.90 -70.55
C SER A 212 35.36 12.95 -71.28
N VAL A 213 35.48 11.70 -70.81
CA VAL A 213 36.32 10.66 -71.42
C VAL A 213 35.81 10.31 -72.81
N ASN A 214 34.51 10.04 -72.97
CA ASN A 214 33.90 9.73 -74.26
C ASN A 214 34.10 10.85 -75.29
N ASN A 215 33.94 12.11 -74.87
CA ASN A 215 34.20 13.27 -75.73
C ASN A 215 35.67 13.34 -76.18
N ASN A 216 36.61 13.02 -75.30
CA ASN A 216 38.04 12.99 -75.62
C ASN A 216 38.40 11.83 -76.57
N ILE A 217 37.78 10.66 -76.41
CA ILE A 217 37.94 9.51 -77.32
C ILE A 217 37.46 9.89 -78.73
N HIS A 218 36.25 10.43 -78.87
CA HIS A 218 35.73 10.84 -80.18
C HIS A 218 36.56 11.94 -80.85
N LYS A 219 37.11 12.89 -80.07
CA LYS A 219 38.06 13.87 -80.62
C LYS A 219 39.31 13.19 -81.20
N LYS A 220 39.88 12.22 -80.48
CA LYS A 220 41.06 11.46 -80.96
C LYS A 220 40.74 10.63 -82.22
N GLU A 221 39.56 10.00 -82.29
CA GLU A 221 39.12 9.25 -83.47
C GLU A 221 38.93 10.15 -84.70
N LYS A 222 38.33 11.34 -84.54
CA LYS A 222 38.23 12.33 -85.62
C LYS A 222 39.59 12.77 -86.13
N ILE A 223 40.57 12.97 -85.24
CA ILE A 223 41.95 13.32 -85.63
C ILE A 223 42.58 12.19 -86.44
N LYS A 224 42.43 10.92 -86.04
CA LYS A 224 42.93 9.78 -86.84
C LYS A 224 42.34 9.76 -88.25
N TYR A 225 41.02 9.91 -88.39
CA TYR A 225 40.37 9.98 -89.71
C TYR A 225 40.81 11.17 -90.56
N PHE A 226 41.12 12.32 -89.94
CA PHE A 226 41.54 13.52 -90.67
C PHE A 226 42.98 13.45 -91.18
N PHE A 227 43.86 12.68 -90.53
CA PHE A 227 45.27 12.55 -90.89
C PHE A 227 45.61 11.30 -91.72
N GLY A 228 44.62 10.49 -92.11
CA GLY A 228 44.83 9.39 -93.07
C GLY A 228 45.87 8.36 -92.63
N ILE A 229 45.88 7.99 -91.34
CA ILE A 229 46.56 6.80 -90.83
C ILE A 229 45.51 5.74 -90.50
#